data_AF-A0A7D8BC14-F1
#
_entry.id   AF-A0A7D8BC14-F1
#
_cell.length_a   1.000
_cell.length_b   1.000
_cell.length_c   1.000
_cell.angle_alpha   90.00
_cell.angle_beta   90.00
_cell.angle_gamma   90.00
#
_symmetry.space_group_name_H-M   'P 1'
#
loop_
_entity.id
_entity.type
_entity.pdbx_description
1 polymer ?
#
loop_
_entity_poly.entity_id
_entity_poly.type
_entity_poly.pdbx_seq_one_letter_code
_entity_poly.pdbx_strand_id
1 'polypeptide(L)'
;MTGEELKGIVEQRMSDPAVSGRIACNLRDGSGIEQRHHDGREFDVAWENEGDYWICTISDHGAASRLLQIDLHENHTSRTDVFEPCRVTISWEEDLLCVTRYLPTKPA
;
A
#
# COMPACT_ATOMS: atom_id res chain seq x y z
N MET A 1 8.10 2.95 -16.49
CA MET A 1 8.34 3.88 -15.37
C MET A 1 9.04 3.05 -14.33
N THR A 2 10.29 3.38 -14.02
CA THR A 2 11.13 2.51 -13.19
C THR A 2 10.72 2.59 -11.72
N GLY A 3 11.16 1.62 -10.92
CA GLY A 3 10.92 1.59 -9.47
C GLY A 3 11.52 2.81 -8.78
N GLU A 4 12.65 3.32 -9.31
CA GLU A 4 13.30 4.55 -8.85
C GLU A 4 12.48 5.81 -9.15
N GLU A 5 11.87 5.90 -10.34
CA GLU A 5 10.99 7.03 -10.70
C GLU A 5 9.74 7.05 -9.82
N LEU A 6 9.17 5.88 -9.55
CA LEU A 6 8.05 5.71 -8.64
C LEU A 6 8.40 6.12 -7.21
N LYS A 7 9.55 5.65 -6.72
CA LYS A 7 10.08 6.07 -5.42
C LYS A 7 10.23 7.58 -5.35
N GLY A 8 10.79 8.22 -6.38
CA GLY A 8 10.94 9.67 -6.46
C GLY A 8 9.61 10.43 -6.44
N ILE A 9 8.61 9.99 -7.22
CA ILE A 9 7.27 10.60 -7.23
C ILE A 9 6.61 10.51 -5.85
N VAL A 10 6.80 9.38 -5.16
CA VAL A 10 6.19 9.18 -3.85
C VAL A 10 6.96 9.95 -2.77
N GLU A 11 8.30 9.98 -2.81
CA GLU A 11 9.13 10.74 -1.86
C GLU A 11 8.83 12.24 -1.90
N GLN A 12 8.54 12.80 -3.07
CA GLN A 12 8.15 14.21 -3.22
C GLN A 12 6.84 14.57 -2.51
N ARG A 13 5.96 13.60 -2.24
CA ARG A 13 4.68 13.85 -1.55
C ARG A 13 4.72 13.63 -0.04
N MET A 14 5.81 13.07 0.50
CA MET A 14 5.93 12.80 1.94
C MET A 14 6.05 14.07 2.79
N SER A 15 6.41 15.22 2.19
CA SER A 15 6.45 16.52 2.86
C SER A 15 5.10 17.24 2.85
N ASP A 16 4.08 16.69 2.21
CA ASP A 16 2.74 17.31 2.15
C ASP A 16 2.03 17.13 3.51
N PRO A 17 1.60 18.22 4.18
CA PRO A 17 0.89 18.12 5.45
C PRO A 17 -0.47 17.39 5.35
N ALA A 18 -1.01 17.16 4.15
CA ALA A 18 -2.23 16.38 3.93
C ALA A 18 -1.98 14.87 3.82
N VAL A 19 -0.72 14.42 3.78
CA VAL A 19 -0.35 13.00 3.75
C VAL A 19 -0.13 12.51 5.18
N SER A 20 -0.69 11.34 5.49
CA SER A 20 -0.53 10.69 6.80
C SER A 20 0.55 9.61 6.77
N GLY A 21 0.81 8.95 5.65
CA GLY A 21 1.74 7.82 5.66
C GLY A 21 2.09 7.27 4.29
N ARG A 22 3.16 6.48 4.21
CA ARG A 22 3.54 5.70 3.03
C ARG A 22 3.93 4.27 3.38
N ILE A 23 3.21 3.32 2.80
CA ILE A 23 3.50 1.88 2.84
C ILE A 23 4.16 1.52 1.52
N ALA A 24 5.28 0.81 1.54
CA ALA A 24 5.91 0.28 0.34
C ALA A 24 6.25 -1.19 0.57
N CYS A 25 5.80 -2.07 -0.30
CA CYS A 25 6.07 -3.50 -0.20
C CYS A 25 6.39 -4.07 -1.57
N ASN A 26 7.31 -5.03 -1.59
CA ASN A 26 7.51 -5.87 -2.77
C ASN A 26 6.30 -6.80 -2.90
N LEU A 27 5.90 -7.09 -4.13
CA LEU A 27 4.82 -8.04 -4.36
C LEU A 27 5.34 -9.47 -4.15
N ARG A 28 4.40 -10.40 -3.96
CA ARG A 28 4.67 -11.85 -4.00
C ARG A 28 5.68 -12.36 -2.97
N ASP A 29 5.91 -11.58 -1.92
CA ASP A 29 6.67 -11.99 -0.74
C ASP A 29 5.67 -12.44 0.34
N GLY A 30 5.55 -13.76 0.54
CA GLY A 30 4.63 -14.35 1.51
C GLY A 30 5.00 -14.10 2.98
N SER A 31 6.05 -13.33 3.25
CA SER A 31 6.35 -12.89 4.61
C SER A 31 5.36 -11.80 5.05
N GLY A 32 4.84 -11.94 6.27
CA GLY A 32 4.16 -10.84 6.93
C GLY A 32 5.19 -9.76 7.28
N ILE A 33 4.96 -8.53 6.83
CA ILE A 33 5.89 -7.41 7.04
C ILE A 33 5.23 -6.37 7.91
N GLU A 34 5.86 -6.05 9.04
CA GLU A 34 5.51 -4.89 9.86
C GLU A 34 6.24 -3.64 9.33
N GLN A 35 5.52 -2.56 9.12
CA GLN A 35 6.07 -1.30 8.65
C GLN A 35 5.72 -0.15 9.58
N ARG A 36 6.75 0.53 10.10
CA ARG A 36 6.58 1.77 10.85
C ARG A 36 6.72 2.99 9.96
N HIS A 37 5.80 3.93 10.11
CA HIS A 37 5.66 5.08 9.24
C HIS A 37 6.12 6.39 9.87
N HIS A 38 6.19 7.44 9.05
CA HIS A 38 6.59 8.78 9.48
C HIS A 38 5.58 9.43 10.44
N ASP A 39 4.29 9.08 10.37
CA ASP A 39 3.27 9.47 11.35
C ASP A 39 3.37 8.68 12.66
N GLY A 40 4.31 7.74 12.75
CA GLY A 40 4.52 6.90 13.91
C GLY A 40 3.56 5.71 14.00
N ARG A 41 2.63 5.54 13.06
CA ARG A 41 1.77 4.34 13.01
C ARG A 41 2.55 3.14 12.50
N GLU A 42 2.12 1.97 12.95
CA GLU A 42 2.64 0.67 12.53
C GLU A 42 1.55 -0.05 11.75
N PHE A 43 1.95 -0.74 10.68
CA PHE A 43 1.05 -1.43 9.77
C PHE A 43 1.53 -2.85 9.56
N ASP A 44 0.57 -3.76 9.46
CA ASP A 44 0.80 -5.13 9.06
C ASP A 44 0.47 -5.25 7.56
N VAL A 45 1.41 -5.80 6.80
CA VAL A 45 1.23 -6.14 5.37
C VAL A 45 1.31 -7.65 5.24
N ALA A 46 0.25 -8.26 4.71
CA ALA A 46 0.18 -9.70 4.47
C ALA A 46 -0.09 -9.98 2.99
N TRP A 47 0.66 -10.91 2.43
CA TRP A 47 0.45 -11.44 1.08
C TRP A 47 -0.06 -12.88 1.15
N GLU A 48 -1.14 -13.14 0.43
CA GLU A 48 -1.73 -14.48 0.29
C GLU A 48 -1.75 -14.86 -1.20
N ASN A 49 -1.37 -16.10 -1.51
CA ASN A 49 -1.37 -16.64 -2.87
C ASN A 49 -2.60 -17.53 -3.07
N GLU A 50 -3.47 -17.14 -3.99
CA GLU A 50 -4.73 -17.84 -4.32
C GLU A 50 -4.64 -18.62 -5.64
N GLY A 51 -3.42 -18.93 -6.09
CA GLY A 51 -3.13 -19.61 -7.35
C GLY A 51 -3.05 -18.63 -8.51
N ASP A 52 -4.18 -18.08 -8.93
CA ASP A 52 -4.28 -17.23 -10.14
C ASP A 52 -4.04 -15.74 -9.85
N TYR A 53 -3.95 -15.37 -8.57
CA TYR A 53 -3.75 -14.01 -8.11
C TYR A 53 -3.18 -13.97 -6.69
N TRP A 54 -2.65 -12.81 -6.34
CA TRP A 54 -2.13 -12.52 -5.01
C TRP A 54 -3.00 -11.49 -4.32
N ILE A 55 -3.27 -11.69 -3.03
CA ILE A 55 -4.00 -10.73 -2.20
C ILE A 55 -3.01 -10.05 -1.27
N CYS A 56 -2.88 -8.73 -1.38
CA CYS A 56 -2.25 -7.91 -0.37
C CYS A 56 -3.31 -7.36 0.58
N THR A 57 -3.19 -7.68 1.86
CA THR A 57 -3.99 -7.04 2.91
C THR A 57 -3.10 -6.12 3.72
N ILE A 58 -3.59 -4.91 3.98
CA ILE A 58 -2.93 -3.92 4.84
C ILE A 58 -3.89 -3.55 5.98
N SER A 59 -3.39 -3.66 7.21
CA SER A 59 -4.10 -3.27 8.43
C SER A 59 -3.21 -2.41 9.33
N ASP A 60 -3.83 -1.65 10.24
CA ASP A 60 -3.08 -1.12 11.38
C ASP A 60 -2.57 -2.26 12.24
N HIS A 61 -1.37 -2.09 12.79
CA HIS A 61 -0.77 -3.08 13.67
C HIS A 61 -1.68 -3.38 14.87
N GLY A 62 -2.03 -4.66 15.04
CA GLY A 62 -2.93 -5.11 16.11
C GLY A 62 -4.41 -4.72 15.95
N ALA A 63 -4.80 -4.13 14.83
CA ALA A 63 -6.21 -3.84 14.53
C ALA A 63 -6.84 -4.94 13.67
N ALA A 64 -8.12 -5.24 13.93
CA ALA A 64 -8.89 -6.15 13.08
C ALA A 64 -9.37 -5.49 11.77
N SER A 65 -9.36 -4.16 11.71
CA SER A 65 -9.84 -3.39 10.56
C SER A 65 -8.79 -3.29 9.45
N ARG A 66 -9.21 -3.62 8.23
CA ARG A 66 -8.40 -3.45 7.02
C ARG A 66 -8.43 -2.00 6.58
N LEU A 67 -7.27 -1.47 6.23
CA LEU A 67 -7.14 -0.16 5.58
C LEU A 67 -7.32 -0.28 4.07
N LEU A 68 -6.81 -1.39 3.52
CA LEU A 68 -6.75 -1.65 2.10
C LEU A 68 -6.64 -3.15 1.84
N GLN A 69 -7.29 -3.59 0.76
CA GLN A 69 -7.02 -4.89 0.14
C GLN A 69 -6.76 -4.69 -1.36
N ILE A 70 -5.73 -5.34 -1.90
CA ILE A 70 -5.41 -5.30 -3.32
C ILE A 70 -5.24 -6.73 -3.82
N ASP A 71 -6.07 -7.10 -4.79
CA ASP A 71 -5.96 -8.36 -5.50
C ASP A 71 -5.19 -8.09 -6.80
N LEU A 72 -4.11 -8.84 -7.03
CA LEU A 72 -3.21 -8.71 -8.18
C LEU A 72 -3.20 -10.00 -9.00
N HIS A 73 -3.78 -9.96 -10.19
CA HIS A 73 -3.86 -11.09 -11.10
C HIS A 73 -2.62 -11.19 -11.98
N GLU A 74 -2.25 -12.40 -12.40
CA GLU A 74 -1.09 -12.64 -13.27
C GLU A 74 -1.18 -11.93 -14.64
N ASN A 75 -2.40 -11.64 -15.10
CA ASN A 75 -2.66 -10.89 -16.34
C ASN A 75 -2.51 -9.36 -16.20
N HIS A 76 -1.89 -8.88 -15.12
CA HIS A 76 -1.68 -7.47 -14.77
C HIS A 76 -2.96 -6.67 -14.51
N THR A 77 -4.09 -7.35 -14.25
CA THR A 77 -5.28 -6.70 -13.71
C THR A 77 -5.23 -6.65 -12.20
N SER A 78 -5.85 -5.62 -11.62
CA SER A 78 -5.91 -5.44 -10.17
C SER A 78 -7.30 -5.03 -9.72
N ARG A 79 -7.74 -5.58 -8.57
CA ARG A 79 -8.86 -5.04 -7.80
C ARG A 79 -8.33 -4.34 -6.57
N THR A 80 -8.91 -3.21 -6.18
CA THR A 80 -8.50 -2.48 -4.98
C THR A 80 -9.73 -2.09 -4.19
N ASP A 81 -9.79 -2.58 -2.95
CA ASP A 81 -10.83 -2.27 -1.98
C ASP A 81 -10.23 -1.34 -0.91
N VAL A 82 -10.61 -0.06 -0.97
CA VAL A 82 -10.05 1.02 -0.15
C VAL A 82 -11.03 1.40 0.97
N PHE A 83 -10.58 1.36 2.22
CA PHE A 83 -11.40 1.72 3.39
C PHE A 83 -11.03 3.09 4.00
N GLU A 84 -9.86 3.62 3.69
CA GLU A 84 -9.42 4.97 4.06
C GLU A 84 -8.92 5.76 2.84
N PRO A 85 -9.06 7.09 2.80
CA PRO A 85 -8.52 7.92 1.73
C PRO A 85 -7.03 7.65 1.48
N CYS A 86 -6.70 7.12 0.31
CA CYS A 86 -5.34 6.83 -0.08
C CYS A 86 -5.15 6.90 -1.60
N ARG A 87 -3.89 6.87 -2.01
CA ARG A 87 -3.46 6.62 -3.38
C ARG A 87 -2.69 5.31 -3.40
N VAL A 88 -3.08 4.43 -4.31
CA VAL A 88 -2.39 3.17 -4.59
C VAL A 88 -1.58 3.34 -5.87
N THR A 89 -0.38 2.78 -5.90
CA THR A 89 0.48 2.75 -7.08
C THR A 89 1.11 1.38 -7.18
N ILE A 90 0.90 0.70 -8.31
CA ILE A 90 1.37 -0.65 -8.58
C ILE A 90 2.35 -0.58 -9.76
N SER A 91 3.51 -1.22 -9.60
CA SER A 91 4.48 -1.44 -10.68
C SER A 91 4.71 -2.93 -10.85
N TRP A 92 4.09 -3.50 -11.87
CA TRP A 92 4.23 -4.92 -12.19
C TRP A 92 5.66 -5.27 -12.63
N GLU A 93 6.32 -4.38 -13.38
CA GLU A 93 7.68 -4.60 -13.89
C GLU A 93 8.73 -4.65 -12.77
N GLU A 94 8.49 -3.90 -11.70
CA GLU A 94 9.42 -3.71 -10.57
C GLU A 94 8.98 -4.49 -9.34
N ASP A 95 7.89 -5.26 -9.47
CA ASP A 95 7.28 -6.02 -8.39
C ASP A 95 7.07 -5.16 -7.13
N LEU A 96 6.50 -3.96 -7.30
CA LEU A 96 6.33 -2.97 -6.23
C LEU A 96 4.88 -2.53 -6.07
N LEU A 97 4.42 -2.50 -4.81
CA LEU A 97 3.20 -1.83 -4.38
C LEU A 97 3.55 -0.69 -3.43
N CYS A 98 2.99 0.50 -3.70
CA CYS A 98 3.08 1.64 -2.80
C CYS A 98 1.70 2.24 -2.51
N VAL A 99 1.45 2.50 -1.22
CA VAL A 99 0.23 3.13 -0.72
C VAL A 99 0.60 4.42 -0.02
N THR A 100 0.03 5.53 -0.46
CA THR A 100 0.14 6.84 0.20
C THR A 100 -1.19 7.16 0.86
N ARG A 101 -1.21 7.27 2.19
CA ARG A 101 -2.42 7.59 2.95
C ARG A 101 -2.59 9.09 3.08
N TYR A 102 -3.84 9.55 3.07
CA TYR A 102 -4.17 10.96 3.26
C TYR A 102 -4.81 11.18 4.63
N LEU A 103 -4.69 12.39 5.16
CA LEU A 103 -5.49 12.79 6.31
C LEU A 103 -6.98 12.73 5.95
N PRO A 104 -7.86 12.28 6.86
CA PRO A 104 -9.28 12.41 6.66
C PRO A 104 -9.60 13.89 6.43
N THR A 105 -10.26 14.20 5.32
CA THR A 105 -10.85 15.54 5.17
C THR A 105 -11.84 15.69 6.32
N LYS A 106 -11.64 16.68 7.20
CA LYS A 106 -12.69 17.06 8.16
C LYS A 106 -13.99 17.21 7.36
N PRO A 107 -15.10 16.61 7.80
CA PRO A 107 -16.38 16.90 7.16
C PRO A 107 -16.60 18.41 7.22
N ALA A 108 -16.92 19.00 6.07
CA ALA A 108 -17.26 20.40 5.93
C ALA A 108 -18.51 20.76 6.74
#